data_AF-A0A932ZTH7-F1
#
_entry.id   AF-A0A932ZTH7-F1
#
_cell.length_a   1.000
_cell.length_b   1.000
_cell.length_c   1.000
_cell.angle_alpha   90.00
_cell.angle_beta   90.00
_cell.angle_gamma   90.00
#
_symmetry.space_group_name_H-M   'P 1'
#
loop_
_entity.id
_entity.type
_entity.pdbx_description
1 polymer ?
#
loop_
_entity_poly.entity_id
_entity_poly.type
_entity_poly.pdbx_seq_one_letter_code
_entity_poly.pdbx_strand_id
1 'polypeptide(L)'
;MAAAEGDFEASAALSPRQKCVVRWAELVTKNEAKRDTKCWEELKTHFNPQEIIELTVVICHFNLMNRLNDTLQLELEAPPPGMRSTTVSPEKLKRYALDVLAR
;
A
#
# COMPACT_ATOMS: atom_id res chain seq x y z
N MET A 1 7.90 -6.13 8.42
CA MET A 1 8.34 -5.82 7.04
C MET A 1 8.44 -4.30 6.95
N ALA A 2 9.64 -3.71 6.85
CA ALA A 2 9.85 -2.26 7.05
C ALA A 2 8.86 -1.35 6.28
N ALA A 3 8.48 -1.73 5.05
CA ALA A 3 7.48 -1.01 4.25
C ALA A 3 6.08 -0.95 4.86
N ALA A 4 5.65 -2.00 5.58
CA ALA A 4 4.36 -2.04 6.25
C ALA A 4 4.39 -1.38 7.65
N GLU A 5 5.60 -1.13 8.18
CA GLU A 5 5.85 -0.52 9.48
C GLU A 5 6.05 1.01 9.38
N GLY A 6 5.86 1.59 8.19
CA GLY A 6 5.88 3.04 7.95
C GLY A 6 7.17 3.59 7.33
N ASP A 7 8.22 2.78 7.17
CA ASP A 7 9.48 3.18 6.51
C ASP A 7 9.65 2.48 5.16
N PHE A 8 8.83 2.90 4.20
CA PHE A 8 8.88 2.36 2.84
C PHE A 8 10.13 2.86 2.06
N GLU A 9 10.67 4.02 2.45
CA GLU A 9 11.86 4.61 1.81
C GLU A 9 13.11 3.76 2.07
N ALA A 10 13.28 3.25 3.29
CA ALA A 10 14.37 2.32 3.62
C ALA A 10 14.13 0.87 3.15
N SER A 11 12.91 0.54 2.71
CA SER A 11 12.57 -0.83 2.32
C SER A 11 13.38 -1.30 1.11
N ALA A 12 14.18 -2.35 1.29
CA ALA A 12 14.88 -3.03 0.20
C ALA A 12 13.93 -3.86 -0.70
N ALA A 13 12.70 -4.13 -0.23
CA ALA A 13 11.72 -4.93 -0.97
C ALA A 13 10.99 -4.13 -2.07
N LEU A 14 11.09 -2.79 -2.04
CA LEU A 14 10.46 -1.92 -3.02
C LEU A 14 11.51 -1.39 -4.01
N SER A 15 11.21 -1.50 -5.30
CA SER A 15 11.99 -0.82 -6.34
C SER A 15 11.84 0.71 -6.25
N PRO A 16 12.75 1.50 -6.84
CA PRO A 16 12.62 2.95 -6.90
C PRO A 16 11.27 3.40 -7.48
N ARG A 17 10.81 2.75 -8.56
CA ARG A 17 9.49 2.99 -9.15
C ARG A 17 8.35 2.79 -8.15
N GLN A 18 8.41 1.73 -7.34
CA GLN A 18 7.38 1.45 -6.33
C GLN A 18 7.43 2.44 -5.16
N LYS A 19 8.63 2.87 -4.73
CA LYS A 19 8.77 3.90 -3.69
C LYS A 19 8.19 5.24 -4.14
N CYS A 20 8.46 5.64 -5.38
CA CYS A 20 7.88 6.84 -5.99
C CYS A 20 6.34 6.82 -5.95
N VAL A 21 5.73 5.67 -6.26
CA VAL A 21 4.27 5.49 -6.17
C VAL A 21 3.74 5.62 -4.74
N VAL A 22 4.40 4.98 -3.77
CA VAL A 22 3.98 5.07 -2.36
C VAL A 22 4.08 6.50 -1.85
N ARG A 23 5.15 7.22 -2.20
CA ARG A 23 5.31 8.64 -1.87
C ARG A 23 4.22 9.51 -2.50
N TRP A 24 3.90 9.27 -3.78
CA TRP A 24 2.81 9.99 -4.45
C TRP A 24 1.46 9.72 -3.79
N ALA A 25 1.17 8.47 -3.43
CA ALA A 25 -0.05 8.10 -2.73
C ALA A 25 -0.19 8.86 -1.41
N GLU A 26 0.89 8.93 -0.62
CA GLU A 26 0.92 9.69 0.64
C GLU A 26 0.62 11.18 0.41
N LEU A 27 1.28 11.80 -0.56
CA LEU A 27 1.07 13.21 -0.91
C LEU A 27 -0.35 13.50 -1.39
N VAL A 28 -0.94 12.63 -2.20
CA VAL A 28 -2.34 12.78 -2.67
C VAL A 28 -3.30 12.64 -1.50
N THR A 29 -3.10 11.66 -0.62
CA THR A 29 -3.93 11.45 0.58
C THR A 29 -3.87 12.63 1.55
N LYS A 30 -2.71 13.29 1.69
CA LYS A 30 -2.53 14.51 2.50
C LYS A 30 -2.96 15.80 1.79
N ASN A 31 -3.39 15.75 0.53
CA ASN A 31 -3.66 16.92 -0.31
C ASN A 31 -2.42 17.84 -0.51
N GLU A 32 -1.22 17.26 -0.50
CA GLU A 32 0.07 17.96 -0.64
C GLU A 32 0.69 17.79 -2.03
N ALA A 33 0.22 16.83 -2.83
CA ALA A 33 0.75 16.47 -4.14
C ALA A 33 0.97 17.67 -5.09
N LYS A 34 0.08 18.67 -5.08
CA LYS A 34 0.21 19.87 -5.93
C LYS A 34 1.46 20.71 -5.61
N ARG A 35 1.96 20.65 -4.38
CA ARG A 35 3.10 21.45 -3.92
C ARG A 35 4.44 20.74 -4.10
N ASP A 36 4.42 19.42 -4.30
CA ASP A 36 5.63 18.62 -4.47
C ASP A 36 5.96 18.41 -5.95
N THR A 37 6.70 19.37 -6.52
CA THR A 37 7.17 19.28 -7.90
C THR A 37 8.22 18.20 -8.10
N LYS A 38 8.98 17.82 -7.06
CA LYS A 38 10.03 16.81 -7.18
C LYS A 38 9.43 15.43 -7.41
N CYS A 39 8.43 15.06 -6.60
CA CYS A 39 7.73 13.79 -6.76
C CYS A 39 6.97 13.73 -8.09
N TRP A 40 6.42 14.86 -8.56
CA TRP A 40 5.78 14.95 -9.88
C TRP A 40 6.76 14.69 -11.03
N GLU A 41 7.95 15.31 -11.00
CA GLU A 41 8.98 15.06 -12.01
C GLU A 41 9.47 13.61 -11.96
N GLU A 42 9.68 13.05 -10.77
CA GLU A 42 10.08 11.64 -10.59
C GLU A 42 9.04 10.67 -11.17
N LEU A 43 7.74 10.91 -10.93
CA LEU A 43 6.66 10.12 -11.52
C LEU A 43 6.75 10.08 -13.04
N LYS A 44 6.96 11.23 -13.68
CA LYS A 44 7.08 11.32 -15.15
C LYS A 44 8.31 10.59 -15.70
N THR A 45 9.31 10.28 -14.88
CA THR A 45 10.45 9.44 -15.30
C THR A 45 10.12 7.95 -15.32
N HIS A 46 9.13 7.53 -14.53
CA HIS A 46 8.79 6.11 -14.32
C HIS A 46 7.48 5.68 -14.97
N PHE A 47 6.61 6.62 -15.29
CA PHE A 47 5.26 6.37 -15.77
C PHE A 47 4.89 7.31 -16.91
N ASN A 48 4.13 6.80 -17.86
CA ASN A 48 3.51 7.63 -18.88
C ASN A 48 2.29 8.38 -18.31
N PRO A 49 1.78 9.42 -19.00
CA PRO A 49 0.65 10.22 -18.50
C PRO A 49 -0.62 9.42 -18.19
N GLN A 50 -0.92 8.38 -18.98
CA GLN A 50 -2.11 7.54 -18.75
C GLN A 50 -1.95 6.70 -17.47
N GLU A 51 -0.78 6.09 -17.26
CA GLU A 51 -0.48 5.35 -16.03
C GLU A 51 -0.58 6.24 -14.78
N ILE A 52 -0.10 7.49 -14.85
CA ILE A 52 -0.20 8.45 -13.74
C ILE A 52 -1.66 8.77 -13.42
N ILE A 53 -2.51 8.93 -14.43
CA ILE A 53 -3.95 9.14 -14.25
C ILE A 53 -4.59 7.93 -13.56
N GLU A 54 -4.38 6.73 -14.11
CA GLU A 54 -4.96 5.49 -13.58
C GLU A 54 -4.55 5.26 -12.12
N LEU A 55 -3.25 5.39 -11.82
CA LEU A 55 -2.69 5.30 -10.47
C LEU A 55 -3.33 6.32 -9.52
N THR A 56 -3.47 7.57 -9.95
CA THR A 56 -4.05 8.63 -9.13
C THR A 56 -5.54 8.38 -8.88
N VAL A 57 -6.28 7.84 -9.87
CA VAL A 57 -7.68 7.45 -9.70
C VAL A 57 -7.83 6.36 -8.63
N VAL A 58 -6.95 5.35 -8.63
CA VAL A 58 -6.96 4.30 -7.59
C VAL A 58 -6.74 4.90 -6.20
N ILE A 59 -5.75 5.80 -6.05
CA ILE A 59 -5.49 6.49 -4.78
C ILE A 59 -6.72 7.30 -4.33
N CYS A 60 -7.31 8.07 -5.25
CA CYS A 60 -8.52 8.86 -4.98
C CYS A 60 -9.71 7.99 -4.57
N HIS A 61 -9.89 6.82 -5.19
CA HIS A 61 -10.95 5.88 -4.84
C HIS A 61 -10.81 5.42 -3.38
N PHE A 62 -9.62 5.01 -2.96
CA PHE A 62 -9.39 4.63 -1.55
C PHE A 62 -9.55 5.81 -0.60
N ASN A 63 -9.11 7.02 -0.99
CA ASN A 63 -9.34 8.23 -0.21
C ASN A 63 -10.83 8.55 -0.03
N LEU A 64 -11.68 8.28 -1.03
CA LEU A 64 -13.13 8.39 -0.93
C LEU A 64 -13.70 7.33 0.02
N MET A 65 -13.31 6.07 -0.16
CA MET A 65 -13.78 4.96 0.68
C MET A 65 -13.39 5.14 2.14
N ASN A 66 -12.19 5.64 2.43
CA ASN A 66 -11.77 5.98 3.79
C ASN A 66 -12.74 6.99 4.44
N ARG A 67 -13.11 8.05 3.71
CA ARG A 67 -14.06 9.06 4.21
C ARG A 67 -15.46 8.50 4.40
N LEU A 68 -15.92 7.69 3.45
CA LEU A 68 -17.22 7.05 3.51
C LEU A 68 -17.32 6.13 4.73
N ASN A 69 -16.35 5.23 4.90
CA ASN A 69 -16.31 4.27 5.99
C ASN A 69 -16.20 4.95 7.36
N ASP A 70 -15.35 5.98 7.48
CA ASP A 70 -15.18 6.76 8.70
C ASP A 70 -16.47 7.54 9.06
N THR A 71 -17.10 8.17 8.07
CA THR A 71 -18.35 8.93 8.28
C THR A 71 -19.51 8.03 8.72
N LEU A 72 -19.58 6.82 8.17
CA LEU A 72 -20.60 5.83 8.50
C LEU A 72 -20.24 4.98 9.72
N GLN A 73 -19.07 5.21 10.33
CA GLN A 73 -18.57 4.45 11.49
C GLN A 73 -18.58 2.94 11.25
N LEU A 74 -18.21 2.52 10.04
CA LEU A 74 -18.20 1.10 9.68
C LEU A 74 -17.11 0.37 10.48
N GLU A 75 -17.51 -0.63 11.25
CA GLU A 75 -16.58 -1.52 11.94
C GLU A 75 -15.99 -2.54 10.95
N LEU A 76 -14.77 -3.00 11.26
CA LEU A 76 -14.14 -4.08 10.49
C LEU A 76 -14.90 -5.38 10.74
N GLU A 77 -15.31 -6.01 9.65
CA GLU A 77 -15.88 -7.36 9.71
C GLU A 77 -14.84 -8.36 10.23
N ALA A 78 -15.29 -9.38 10.96
CA ALA A 78 -14.42 -10.49 11.32
C ALA A 78 -13.88 -11.13 10.02
N PRO A 79 -12.55 -11.35 9.92
CA PRO A 79 -11.98 -11.89 8.70
C PRO A 79 -12.59 -13.28 8.42
N PRO A 80 -13.03 -13.56 7.19
CA PRO A 80 -13.61 -14.86 6.88
C PRO A 80 -12.57 -15.98 7.11
N PRO A 81 -13.01 -17.19 7.49
CA PRO A 81 -12.12 -18.32 7.70
C PRO A 81 -11.24 -18.56 6.46
N GLY A 82 -9.92 -18.39 6.60
CA GLY A 82 -8.95 -18.56 5.50
C GLY A 82 -8.40 -17.27 4.90
N MET A 83 -8.91 -16.10 5.26
CA MET A 83 -8.24 -14.83 4.96
C MET A 83 -6.95 -14.76 5.79
N ARG A 84 -5.79 -14.69 5.12
CA ARG A 84 -4.47 -14.70 5.78
C ARG A 84 -4.37 -13.46 6.66
N SER A 85 -4.52 -13.65 7.97
CA SER A 85 -4.26 -12.60 8.94
C SER A 85 -2.85 -12.04 8.74
N THR A 86 -2.69 -10.73 8.74
CA THR A 86 -1.37 -10.07 8.80
C THR A 86 -0.66 -10.34 10.14
N THR A 87 -1.34 -10.99 11.10
CA THR A 87 -0.82 -11.39 12.41
C THR A 87 -0.42 -12.88 12.50
N VAL A 88 -0.12 -13.55 11.38
CA VAL A 88 0.45 -14.90 11.46
C VAL A 88 1.86 -14.79 12.05
N SER A 89 2.03 -15.26 13.29
CA SER A 89 3.33 -15.26 13.95
C SER A 89 4.35 -16.08 13.14
N PRO A 90 5.64 -15.70 13.14
CA PRO A 90 6.69 -16.42 12.40
C PRO A 90 6.73 -17.93 12.68
N GLU A 91 6.39 -18.34 13.92
CA GLU A 91 6.36 -19.72 14.36
C GLU A 91 5.22 -20.52 13.72
N LYS A 92 4.08 -19.86 13.45
CA LYS A 92 2.92 -20.47 12.80
C LYS A 92 3.18 -20.65 11.30
N LEU A 93 3.88 -19.70 10.69
CA LEU A 93 4.34 -19.79 9.30
C LEU A 93 5.36 -20.92 9.12
N LYS A 94 6.34 -21.03 10.02
CA LYS A 94 7.38 -22.06 9.99
C LYS A 94 6.79 -23.47 10.12
N ARG A 95 5.81 -23.65 11.02
CA ARG A 95 5.09 -24.93 11.19
C ARG A 95 4.35 -25.34 9.92
N TYR A 96 3.62 -24.40 9.33
CA TYR A 96 2.91 -24.64 8.08
C TYR A 96 3.86 -25.01 6.93
N ALA A 97 4.99 -24.31 6.79
CA ALA A 97 5.98 -24.62 5.77
C ALA A 97 6.58 -26.02 5.95
N LEU A 98 6.84 -26.44 7.19
CA LEU A 98 7.30 -27.81 7.48
C LEU A 98 6.24 -28.86 7.15
N ASP A 99 4.97 -28.62 7.49
CA ASP A 99 3.89 -29.58 7.23
C ASP A 99 3.58 -29.74 5.74
N VAL A 100 3.75 -28.68 4.95
CA VAL A 100 3.49 -28.70 3.49
C VAL A 100 4.69 -29.25 2.71
N LEU A 101 5.92 -28.96 3.14
CA LEU A 101 7.14 -29.45 2.47
C LEU A 101 7.55 -30.87 2.89
N ALA A 102 6.96 -31.40 3.96
CA ALA A 102 7.14 -32.80 4.39
C ALA A 102 6.16 -33.78 3.73
N ARG A 103 5.37 -33.33 2.74
CA ARG A 103 4.51 -34.17 1.90
C ARG A 103 5.05 -34.31 0.49
#